data_AF-A0A9D4H1C5-F1
#
_entry.id   AF-A0A9D4H1C5-F1
#
_cell.length_a   1.000
_cell.length_b   1.000
_cell.length_c   1.000
_cell.angle_alpha   90.00
_cell.angle_beta   90.00
_cell.angle_gamma   90.00
#
_symmetry.space_group_name_H-M   'P 1'
#
loop_
_entity.id
_entity.type
_entity.pdbx_description
1 polymer ?
#
loop_
_entity_poly.entity_id
_entity_poly.type
_entity_poly.pdbx_seq_one_letter_code
_entity_poly.pdbx_strand_id
1 'polypeptide(L)'
;MNIARLPEFVEYKILRRQLHMAEQDSKTLASNARKILEKYNLPTPKELLDEVPTKDKWKKMFKKALNDYWENTWRQELATQSTMKYLQVQHPVVDNPHNLWKSTRPKQHEVQRAEIKARLITGTFILLTNAMKNNKSEVSATCKLCGSDDETREHLLGSCSALSQIREENLTRLKAILSNDNIFTTITQDSGMLIQIILDCTHSSLNDHVILSRDQETDIERWSQAYCERLVTHRAQIISSK
;
A
#
# COMPACT_ATOMS: atom_id res chain seq x y z
N MET A 1 30.46 17.73 -7.64
CA MET A 1 30.16 19.18 -7.64
C MET A 1 30.45 19.72 -6.24
N ASN A 2 31.73 20.04 -5.96
CA ASN A 2 32.20 20.52 -4.65
C ASN A 2 32.26 22.07 -4.56
N ILE A 3 31.98 22.76 -5.65
CA ILE A 3 32.28 24.19 -5.84
C ILE A 3 31.42 25.08 -4.92
N ALA A 4 30.19 24.69 -4.59
CA ALA A 4 29.31 25.48 -3.72
C ALA A 4 29.51 25.22 -2.21
N ARG A 5 30.50 24.41 -1.80
CA ARG A 5 30.64 23.93 -0.41
C ARG A 5 31.66 24.70 0.42
N LEU A 6 32.67 25.29 -0.22
CA LEU A 6 33.77 25.92 0.50
C LEU A 6 33.64 27.46 0.47
N PRO A 7 33.87 28.17 1.59
CA PRO A 7 33.63 29.61 1.71
C PRO A 7 34.39 30.50 0.72
N GLU A 8 35.51 30.01 0.19
CA GLU A 8 36.37 30.71 -0.76
C GLU A 8 35.73 30.88 -2.15
N PHE A 9 34.82 29.99 -2.54
CA PHE A 9 34.21 30.02 -3.86
C PHE A 9 33.13 31.10 -3.99
N VAL A 10 33.03 31.68 -5.18
CA VAL A 10 32.04 32.73 -5.50
C VAL A 10 30.63 32.18 -5.38
N GLU A 11 30.41 30.92 -5.77
CA GLU A 11 29.14 30.21 -5.70
C GLU A 11 28.62 30.08 -4.27
N TYR A 12 29.49 29.79 -3.29
CA TYR A 12 29.11 29.76 -1.87
C TYR A 12 28.61 31.14 -1.41
N LYS A 13 29.33 32.22 -1.77
CA LYS A 13 28.96 33.60 -1.40
C LYS A 13 27.65 34.02 -2.05
N ILE A 14 27.44 33.69 -3.32
CA ILE A 14 26.18 33.93 -4.05
C ILE A 14 25.03 33.18 -3.37
N LEU A 15 25.20 31.89 -3.10
CA LEU A 15 24.15 31.08 -2.47
C LEU A 15 23.81 31.59 -1.07
N ARG A 16 24.82 31.95 -0.27
CA ARG A 16 24.62 32.53 1.08
C ARG A 16 23.89 33.87 1.02
N ARG A 17 24.22 34.74 0.06
CA ARG A 17 23.49 36.00 -0.19
C ARG A 17 22.04 35.74 -0.62
N GLN A 18 21.81 34.83 -1.57
CA GLN A 18 20.47 34.45 -2.01
C GLN A 18 19.65 33.88 -0.86
N LEU A 19 20.25 33.05 0.00
CA LEU A 19 19.64 32.53 1.22
C LEU A 19 19.42 33.59 2.31
N HIS A 20 20.01 34.78 2.21
CA HIS A 20 19.69 35.88 3.11
C HIS A 20 18.58 36.78 2.54
N MET A 21 18.61 37.02 1.23
CA MET A 21 17.68 37.91 0.53
C MET A 21 16.36 37.26 0.13
N ALA A 22 16.31 35.93 0.00
CA ALA A 22 15.11 35.25 -0.48
C ALA A 22 13.98 35.36 0.55
N GLU A 23 12.90 36.02 0.14
CA GLU A 23 11.60 35.97 0.82
C GLU A 23 11.03 34.54 0.80
N GLN A 24 10.27 34.20 1.84
CA GLN A 24 9.72 32.85 2.05
C GLN A 24 8.84 32.37 0.89
N ASP A 25 8.19 33.27 0.17
CA ASP A 25 7.31 32.93 -0.97
C ASP A 25 7.88 33.24 -2.36
N SER A 26 9.15 33.65 -2.41
CA SER A 26 9.82 33.85 -3.70
C SER A 26 9.98 32.53 -4.47
N LYS A 27 9.92 32.55 -5.80
CA LYS A 27 10.17 31.38 -6.67
C LYS A 27 11.68 31.09 -6.88
N THR A 28 12.52 31.58 -5.98
CA THR A 28 13.98 31.47 -6.08
C THR A 28 14.45 30.06 -5.69
N LEU A 29 15.63 29.66 -6.16
CA LEU A 29 16.27 28.40 -5.75
C LEU A 29 16.41 28.31 -4.22
N ALA A 30 16.84 29.40 -3.59
CA ALA A 30 17.03 29.51 -2.14
C ALA A 30 15.73 29.27 -1.35
N SER A 31 14.63 29.90 -1.77
CA SER A 31 13.30 29.69 -1.18
C SER A 31 12.80 28.25 -1.36
N ASN A 32 12.89 27.70 -2.58
CA ASN A 32 12.51 26.33 -2.86
C ASN A 32 13.34 25.32 -2.03
N ALA A 33 14.64 25.55 -1.88
CA ALA A 33 15.51 24.72 -1.05
C ALA A 33 15.08 24.75 0.42
N ARG A 34 14.75 25.93 0.99
CA ARG A 34 14.19 26.03 2.34
C ARG A 34 12.90 25.24 2.47
N LYS A 35 11.93 25.43 1.57
CA LYS A 35 10.63 24.74 1.61
C LYS A 35 10.78 23.22 1.56
N ILE A 36 11.68 22.70 0.73
CA ILE A 36 11.93 21.25 0.63
C ILE A 36 12.57 20.72 1.92
N LEU A 37 13.59 21.39 2.44
CA LEU A 37 14.29 20.93 3.64
C LEU A 37 13.37 21.00 4.86
N GLU A 38 12.62 22.08 5.00
CA GLU A 38 11.60 22.27 6.04
C GLU A 38 10.53 21.18 5.98
N LYS A 39 9.98 20.89 4.78
CA LYS A 39 8.97 19.83 4.59
C LYS A 39 9.42 18.48 5.15
N TYR A 40 10.68 18.12 4.96
CA TYR A 40 11.23 16.84 5.43
C TYR A 40 11.92 16.93 6.79
N ASN A 41 11.79 18.06 7.51
CA ASN A 41 12.47 18.32 8.78
C ASN A 41 13.99 18.08 8.71
N LEU A 42 14.60 18.52 7.62
CA LEU A 42 16.04 18.49 7.39
C LEU A 42 16.69 19.80 7.83
N PRO A 43 18.02 19.81 8.09
CA PRO A 43 18.72 21.05 8.41
C PRO A 43 18.52 22.09 7.32
N THR A 44 18.35 23.35 7.73
CA THR A 44 18.15 24.49 6.83
C THR A 44 19.34 24.62 5.87
N PRO A 45 19.16 25.27 4.70
CA PRO A 45 20.28 25.48 3.79
C PRO A 45 21.47 26.20 4.45
N LYS A 46 21.20 27.09 5.42
CA LYS A 46 22.25 27.80 6.15
C LYS A 46 23.06 26.84 7.02
N GLU A 47 22.39 26.00 7.82
CA GLU A 47 23.05 24.99 8.65
C GLU A 47 23.87 24.01 7.80
N LEU A 48 23.37 23.64 6.61
CA LEU A 48 24.11 22.78 5.67
C LEU A 48 25.34 23.44 5.05
N LEU A 49 25.39 24.78 5.00
CA LEU A 49 26.57 25.54 4.56
C LEU A 49 27.55 25.79 5.70
N ASP A 50 27.07 25.82 6.95
CA ASP A 50 27.89 26.00 8.14
C ASP A 50 28.54 24.67 8.57
N GLU A 51 27.79 23.55 8.53
CA GLU A 51 28.30 22.19 8.76
C GLU A 51 27.98 21.29 7.56
N VAL A 52 28.87 21.26 6.57
CA VAL A 52 28.66 20.48 5.35
C VAL A 52 28.79 18.98 5.62
N PRO A 53 27.71 18.18 5.50
CA PRO A 53 27.80 16.75 5.70
C PRO A 53 28.58 16.07 4.56
N THR A 54 29.24 14.95 4.87
CA THR A 54 29.79 14.07 3.83
C THR A 54 28.67 13.56 2.92
N LYS A 55 29.01 13.18 1.68
CA LYS A 55 28.02 12.69 0.70
C LYS A 55 27.20 11.53 1.27
N ASP A 56 27.83 10.62 2.00
CA ASP A 56 27.15 9.45 2.57
C ASP A 56 26.32 9.79 3.81
N LYS A 57 26.81 10.68 4.69
CA LYS A 57 26.02 11.22 5.82
C LYS A 57 24.77 11.92 5.30
N TRP A 58 24.92 12.77 4.27
CA TRP A 58 23.79 13.45 3.62
C TRP A 58 22.78 12.47 3.04
N LYS A 59 23.23 11.48 2.26
CA LYS A 59 22.35 10.46 1.66
C LYS A 59 21.56 9.69 2.72
N LYS A 60 22.21 9.25 3.80
CA LYS A 60 21.56 8.52 4.90
C LYS A 60 20.52 9.40 5.60
N MET A 61 20.89 10.63 5.94
CA MET A 61 20.00 11.59 6.61
C MET A 61 18.79 11.92 5.73
N PHE A 62 19.02 12.23 4.45
CA PHE A 62 17.95 12.53 3.49
C PHE A 62 17.02 11.33 3.29
N LYS A 63 17.57 10.12 3.09
CA LYS A 63 16.75 8.90 2.93
C LYS A 63 15.93 8.60 4.18
N LYS A 64 16.48 8.78 5.38
CA LYS A 64 15.74 8.61 6.64
C LYS A 64 14.60 9.63 6.74
N ALA A 65 14.90 10.91 6.57
CA ALA A 65 13.90 11.98 6.64
C ALA A 65 12.75 11.78 5.63
N LEU A 66 13.09 11.36 4.40
CA LEU A 66 12.11 11.06 3.37
C LEU A 66 11.21 9.88 3.75
N ASN A 67 11.79 8.80 4.30
CA ASN A 67 11.03 7.64 4.77
C ASN A 67 10.12 8.01 5.94
N ASP A 68 10.66 8.67 6.97
CA ASP A 68 9.91 9.07 8.16
C ASP A 68 8.72 9.97 7.77
N TYR A 69 8.93 10.94 6.88
CA TYR A 69 7.88 11.84 6.40
C TYR A 69 6.75 11.07 5.70
N TRP A 70 7.06 10.23 4.72
CA TRP A 70 6.05 9.53 3.94
C TRP A 70 5.36 8.43 4.73
N GLU A 71 6.09 7.72 5.60
CA GLU A 71 5.50 6.74 6.50
C GLU A 71 4.47 7.39 7.44
N ASN A 72 4.83 8.51 8.08
CA ASN A 72 3.90 9.24 8.94
C ASN A 72 2.69 9.76 8.15
N THR A 73 2.93 10.33 6.97
CA THR A 73 1.85 10.84 6.10
C THR A 73 0.87 9.72 5.72
N TRP A 74 1.38 8.58 5.24
CA TRP A 74 0.52 7.47 4.84
C TRP A 74 -0.19 6.80 6.01
N ARG A 75 0.46 6.68 7.18
CA ARG A 75 -0.21 6.18 8.39
C ARG A 75 -1.35 7.09 8.82
N GLN A 76 -1.18 8.41 8.75
CA GLN A 76 -2.24 9.37 9.04
C GLN A 76 -3.39 9.25 8.03
N GLU A 77 -3.08 9.17 6.73
CA GLU A 77 -4.10 8.98 5.68
C GLU A 77 -4.89 7.68 5.90
N LEU A 78 -4.20 6.56 6.17
CA LEU A 78 -4.84 5.27 6.46
C LEU A 78 -5.74 5.32 7.69
N ALA A 79 -5.32 6.01 8.76
CA ALA A 79 -6.13 6.17 9.96
C ALA A 79 -7.46 6.89 9.69
N THR A 80 -7.50 7.76 8.68
CA THR A 80 -8.73 8.47 8.27
C THR A 80 -9.58 7.69 7.27
N GLN A 81 -9.02 6.67 6.61
CA GLN A 81 -9.67 5.96 5.51
C GLN A 81 -10.02 4.51 5.89
N SER A 82 -11.23 4.32 6.43
CA SER A 82 -11.74 3.00 6.83
C SER A 82 -11.78 1.96 5.69
N THR A 83 -11.84 2.41 4.43
CA THR A 83 -11.78 1.53 3.24
C THR A 83 -10.43 0.85 3.07
N MET A 84 -9.34 1.46 3.57
CA MET A 84 -7.97 0.97 3.49
C MET A 84 -7.52 0.22 4.75
N LYS A 85 -8.44 -0.18 5.65
CA LYS A 85 -8.14 -0.88 6.91
C LYS A 85 -7.32 -2.19 6.76
N TYR A 86 -7.25 -2.74 5.55
CA TYR A 86 -6.50 -3.96 5.26
C TYR A 86 -5.08 -3.71 4.73
N LEU A 87 -4.73 -2.46 4.39
CA LEU A 87 -3.46 -2.10 3.77
C LEU A 87 -2.37 -1.83 4.81
N GLN A 88 -1.26 -2.54 4.72
CA GLN A 88 -0.09 -2.30 5.55
C GLN A 88 0.91 -1.37 4.85
N VAL A 89 1.30 -0.29 5.54
CA VAL A 89 2.46 0.50 5.11
C VAL A 89 3.73 -0.33 5.27
N GLN A 90 4.44 -0.55 4.17
CA GLN A 90 5.73 -1.23 4.18
C GLN A 90 6.82 -0.28 4.69
N HIS A 91 7.70 -0.80 5.53
CA HIS A 91 8.90 -0.07 5.98
C HIS A 91 10.17 -0.72 5.39
N PRO A 92 11.14 0.07 4.88
CA PRO A 92 11.02 1.50 4.56
C PRO A 92 9.91 1.76 3.52
N VAL A 93 9.45 2.99 3.38
CA VAL A 93 8.42 3.36 2.39
C VAL A 93 9.06 3.62 1.02
N VAL A 94 10.18 4.33 1.02
CA VAL A 94 10.93 4.71 -0.18
C VAL A 94 11.80 3.54 -0.62
N ASP A 95 11.82 3.27 -1.92
CA ASP A 95 12.54 2.17 -2.58
C ASP A 95 12.02 0.76 -2.26
N ASN A 96 10.88 0.65 -1.58
CA ASN A 96 10.37 -0.62 -1.09
C ASN A 96 8.87 -0.74 -1.38
N PRO A 97 8.51 -1.16 -2.60
CA PRO A 97 7.11 -1.24 -3.00
C PRO A 97 6.33 -2.25 -2.14
N HIS A 98 5.00 -2.11 -2.14
CA HIS A 98 4.11 -3.04 -1.46
C HIS A 98 4.39 -4.50 -1.85
N ASN A 99 4.22 -5.46 -0.92
CA ASN A 99 4.51 -6.87 -1.18
C ASN A 99 3.70 -7.43 -2.38
N LEU A 100 2.47 -6.92 -2.54
CA LEU A 100 1.63 -7.07 -3.74
C LEU A 100 2.45 -6.92 -5.02
N TRP A 101 3.11 -5.77 -5.20
CA TRP A 101 3.85 -5.45 -6.42
C TRP A 101 5.20 -6.16 -6.52
N LYS A 102 5.85 -6.44 -5.38
CA LYS A 102 7.09 -7.24 -5.36
C LYS A 102 6.88 -8.67 -5.85
N SER A 103 5.72 -9.24 -5.51
CA SER A 103 5.38 -10.63 -5.81
C SER A 103 4.89 -10.83 -7.25
N THR A 104 4.45 -9.75 -7.90
CA THR A 104 3.94 -9.72 -9.27
C THR A 104 5.07 -9.86 -10.30
N ARG A 105 4.91 -10.82 -11.21
CA ARG A 105 5.84 -11.00 -12.34
C ARG A 105 5.56 -9.94 -13.41
N PRO A 106 6.57 -9.53 -14.22
CA PRO A 106 6.40 -8.51 -15.25
C PRO A 106 5.70 -9.07 -16.52
N LYS A 107 4.53 -9.67 -16.34
CA LYS A 107 3.65 -10.15 -17.42
C LYS A 107 2.32 -9.42 -17.31
N GLN A 108 1.75 -9.01 -18.45
CA GLN A 108 0.53 -8.19 -18.49
C GLN A 108 -0.63 -8.79 -17.66
N HIS A 109 -0.86 -10.11 -17.77
CA HIS A 109 -1.93 -10.78 -17.01
C HIS A 109 -1.67 -10.79 -15.50
N GLU A 110 -0.42 -10.91 -15.05
CA GLU A 110 -0.08 -10.88 -13.62
C GLU A 110 -0.25 -9.46 -13.05
N VAL A 111 0.06 -8.43 -13.85
CA VAL A 111 -0.19 -7.03 -13.48
C VAL A 111 -1.70 -6.77 -13.34
N GLN A 112 -2.52 -7.31 -14.24
CA GLN A 112 -3.98 -7.20 -14.16
C GLN A 112 -4.54 -7.86 -12.89
N ARG A 113 -4.04 -9.05 -12.52
CA ARG A 113 -4.40 -9.73 -11.27
C ARG A 113 -4.05 -8.88 -10.04
N ALA A 114 -2.83 -8.35 -10.03
CA ALA A 114 -2.36 -7.49 -8.95
C ALA A 114 -3.19 -6.20 -8.86
N GLU A 115 -3.61 -5.62 -9.99
CA GLU A 115 -4.48 -4.44 -10.04
C GLU A 115 -5.87 -4.74 -9.46
N ILE A 116 -6.48 -5.87 -9.79
CA ILE A 116 -7.76 -6.30 -9.20
C ILE A 116 -7.63 -6.41 -7.68
N LYS A 117 -6.58 -7.08 -7.21
CA LYS A 117 -6.31 -7.20 -5.77
C LYS A 117 -6.04 -5.83 -5.13
N ALA A 118 -5.26 -4.96 -5.76
CA ALA A 118 -5.01 -3.58 -5.29
C ALA A 118 -6.33 -2.81 -5.09
N ARG A 119 -7.26 -2.93 -6.05
CA ARG A 119 -8.58 -2.30 -5.96
C ARG A 119 -9.41 -2.86 -4.80
N LEU A 120 -9.32 -4.18 -4.56
CA LEU A 120 -9.96 -4.81 -3.42
C LEU A 120 -9.33 -4.36 -2.10
N ILE A 121 -8.01 -4.27 -1.98
CA ILE A 121 -7.33 -3.81 -0.75
C ILE A 121 -7.69 -2.35 -0.42
N THR A 122 -7.63 -1.47 -1.43
CA THR A 122 -7.89 -0.03 -1.28
C THR A 122 -9.38 0.32 -1.17
N GLY A 123 -10.27 -0.66 -1.38
CA GLY A 123 -11.72 -0.45 -1.40
C GLY A 123 -12.23 0.32 -2.62
N THR A 124 -11.43 0.44 -3.67
CA THR A 124 -11.79 1.10 -4.94
C THR A 124 -12.46 0.15 -5.94
N PHE A 125 -12.50 -1.15 -5.65
CA PHE A 125 -13.27 -2.12 -6.42
C PHE A 125 -14.78 -1.85 -6.28
N ILE A 126 -15.51 -1.81 -7.40
CA ILE A 126 -16.93 -1.46 -7.42
C ILE A 126 -17.78 -2.67 -7.05
N LEU A 127 -18.16 -2.74 -5.77
CA LEU A 127 -19.18 -3.65 -5.24
C LEU A 127 -20.53 -2.95 -5.14
N LEU A 128 -21.63 -3.70 -5.02
CA LEU A 128 -22.98 -3.09 -4.91
C LEU A 128 -23.10 -2.17 -3.69
N THR A 129 -22.47 -2.51 -2.57
CA THR A 129 -22.42 -1.64 -1.38
C THR A 129 -21.74 -0.30 -1.66
N ASN A 130 -20.72 -0.28 -2.52
CA ASN A 130 -20.00 0.93 -2.90
C ASN A 130 -20.80 1.73 -3.93
N ALA A 131 -21.47 1.05 -4.87
CA ALA A 131 -22.34 1.69 -5.84
C ALA A 131 -23.54 2.36 -5.16
N MET A 132 -24.15 1.71 -4.17
CA MET A 132 -25.27 2.27 -3.38
C MET A 132 -24.88 3.58 -2.69
N LYS A 133 -23.69 3.66 -2.08
CA LYS A 133 -23.22 4.87 -1.40
C LYS A 133 -23.02 6.07 -2.33
N ASN A 134 -22.74 5.81 -3.61
CA ASN A 134 -22.40 6.84 -4.59
C ASN A 134 -23.56 7.19 -5.54
N ASN A 135 -24.58 6.34 -5.63
CA ASN A 135 -25.72 6.55 -6.52
C ASN A 135 -26.84 7.32 -5.81
N LYS A 136 -27.50 8.21 -6.56
CA LYS A 136 -28.68 8.95 -6.08
C LYS A 136 -29.96 8.11 -6.09
N SER A 137 -29.97 6.98 -6.80
CA SER A 137 -31.09 6.06 -6.87
C SER A 137 -30.97 4.97 -5.81
N GLU A 138 -32.12 4.49 -5.31
CA GLU A 138 -32.19 3.33 -4.42
C GLU A 138 -31.75 2.07 -5.18
N VAL A 139 -30.45 1.75 -5.08
CA VAL A 139 -29.89 0.48 -5.54
C VAL A 139 -29.72 -0.41 -4.33
N SER A 140 -30.32 -1.60 -4.35
CA SER A 140 -30.11 -2.58 -3.28
C SER A 140 -28.64 -3.01 -3.22
N ALA A 141 -28.07 -3.05 -2.02
CA ALA A 141 -26.74 -3.59 -1.76
C ALA A 141 -26.69 -5.12 -1.77
N THR A 142 -27.84 -5.80 -1.82
CA THR A 142 -27.93 -7.27 -1.83
C THR A 142 -27.13 -7.88 -2.97
N CYS A 143 -26.32 -8.88 -2.66
CA CYS A 143 -25.46 -9.57 -3.59
C CYS A 143 -26.28 -10.23 -4.71
N LYS A 144 -26.01 -9.82 -5.95
CA LYS A 144 -26.65 -10.38 -7.15
C LYS A 144 -26.30 -11.85 -7.42
N LEU A 145 -25.28 -12.38 -6.74
CA LEU A 145 -24.83 -13.77 -6.90
C LEU A 145 -25.70 -14.72 -6.06
N CYS A 146 -25.75 -14.51 -4.75
CA CYS A 146 -26.47 -15.40 -3.82
C CYS A 146 -27.88 -14.90 -3.44
N GLY A 147 -28.16 -13.60 -3.57
CA GLY A 147 -29.44 -13.00 -3.19
C GLY A 147 -29.71 -12.91 -1.68
N SER A 148 -28.73 -13.21 -0.81
CA SER A 148 -28.92 -13.23 0.65
C SER A 148 -28.43 -11.97 1.35
N ASP A 149 -27.13 -11.70 1.29
CA ASP A 149 -26.46 -10.66 2.07
C ASP A 149 -26.02 -9.49 1.19
N ASP A 150 -25.64 -8.37 1.81
CA ASP A 150 -25.02 -7.26 1.12
C ASP A 150 -23.69 -7.66 0.49
N GLU A 151 -23.44 -7.20 -0.74
CA GLU A 151 -22.20 -7.46 -1.46
C GLU A 151 -21.04 -6.61 -0.93
N THR A 152 -20.60 -6.93 0.27
CA THR A 152 -19.38 -6.37 0.86
C THR A 152 -18.14 -7.12 0.35
N ARG A 153 -16.96 -6.57 0.65
CA ARG A 153 -15.67 -7.22 0.34
C ARG A 153 -15.51 -8.52 1.13
N GLU A 154 -15.88 -8.48 2.40
CA GLU A 154 -15.94 -9.61 3.31
C GLU A 154 -16.89 -10.69 2.78
N HIS A 155 -18.06 -10.30 2.26
CA HIS A 155 -18.99 -11.23 1.64
C HIS A 155 -18.42 -11.87 0.37
N LEU A 156 -17.91 -11.06 -0.57
CA LEU A 156 -17.34 -11.54 -1.83
C LEU A 156 -16.21 -12.55 -1.59
N LEU A 157 -15.29 -12.22 -0.68
CA LEU A 157 -14.09 -13.01 -0.42
C LEU A 157 -14.34 -14.17 0.55
N GLY A 158 -15.23 -14.03 1.53
CA GLY A 158 -15.32 -14.95 2.67
C GLY A 158 -16.60 -15.79 2.73
N SER A 159 -17.77 -15.22 2.42
CA SER A 159 -19.05 -15.88 2.78
C SER A 159 -20.08 -16.09 1.65
N CYS A 160 -19.98 -15.40 0.50
CA CYS A 160 -20.89 -15.59 -0.64
C CYS A 160 -21.05 -17.07 -1.07
N SER A 161 -22.24 -17.64 -0.90
CA SER A 161 -22.50 -19.08 -1.15
C SER A 161 -22.32 -19.48 -2.61
N ALA A 162 -22.63 -18.57 -3.54
CA ALA A 162 -22.45 -18.76 -4.98
C ALA A 162 -20.98 -18.91 -5.40
N LEU A 163 -20.02 -18.55 -4.52
CA LEU A 163 -18.58 -18.65 -4.77
C LEU A 163 -17.90 -19.75 -3.94
N SER A 164 -18.67 -20.55 -3.19
CA SER A 164 -18.18 -21.59 -2.26
C SER A 164 -17.16 -22.54 -2.90
N GLN A 165 -17.48 -23.11 -4.06
CA GLN A 165 -16.59 -24.02 -4.78
C GLN A 165 -15.22 -23.39 -5.10
N ILE A 166 -15.21 -22.14 -5.59
CA ILE A 166 -13.96 -21.42 -5.88
C ILE A 166 -13.18 -21.20 -4.59
N ARG A 167 -13.84 -20.91 -3.46
CA ARG A 167 -13.17 -20.76 -2.18
C ARG A 167 -12.53 -22.06 -1.71
N GLU A 168 -13.27 -23.16 -1.71
CA GLU A 168 -12.78 -24.48 -1.25
C GLU A 168 -11.52 -24.94 -2.02
N GLU A 169 -11.54 -24.80 -3.35
CA GLU A 169 -10.39 -25.11 -4.20
C GLU A 169 -9.16 -24.25 -3.85
N ASN A 170 -9.35 -22.96 -3.59
CA ASN A 170 -8.24 -22.06 -3.27
C ASN A 170 -7.76 -22.20 -1.83
N LEU A 171 -8.64 -22.52 -0.87
CA LEU A 171 -8.29 -22.80 0.52
C LEU A 171 -7.41 -24.05 0.63
N THR A 172 -7.65 -25.07 -0.21
CA THR A 172 -6.77 -26.24 -0.30
C THR A 172 -5.35 -25.85 -0.71
N ARG A 173 -5.21 -24.91 -1.65
CA ARG A 173 -3.88 -24.40 -2.06
C ARG A 173 -3.23 -23.56 -0.96
N LEU A 174 -3.99 -22.71 -0.28
CA LEU A 174 -3.48 -21.94 0.86
C LEU A 174 -2.96 -22.86 1.97
N LYS A 175 -3.70 -23.94 2.28
CA LYS A 175 -3.27 -24.95 3.24
C LYS A 175 -1.90 -25.53 2.88
N ALA A 176 -1.69 -25.85 1.60
CA ALA A 176 -0.40 -26.37 1.12
C ALA A 176 0.75 -25.35 1.29
N ILE A 177 0.51 -24.07 0.98
CA ILE A 177 1.53 -22.99 1.13
C ILE A 177 1.91 -22.81 2.61
N LEU A 178 0.94 -22.83 3.51
CA LEU A 178 1.19 -22.66 4.94
C LEU A 178 1.95 -23.84 5.54
N SER A 179 1.77 -25.06 5.00
CA SER A 179 2.44 -26.30 5.45
C SER A 179 2.28 -26.61 6.96
N ASN A 180 1.37 -25.90 7.64
CA ASN A 180 1.12 -26.01 9.07
C ASN A 180 -0.39 -25.95 9.31
N ASP A 181 -0.95 -27.09 9.72
CA ASP A 181 -2.39 -27.26 9.90
C ASP A 181 -2.95 -26.37 11.01
N ASN A 182 -2.21 -26.12 12.08
CA ASN A 182 -2.66 -25.26 13.18
C ASN A 182 -2.80 -23.80 12.73
N ILE A 183 -1.84 -23.31 11.94
CA ILE A 183 -1.88 -21.97 11.35
C ILE A 183 -3.07 -21.85 10.39
N PHE A 184 -3.24 -22.83 9.51
CA PHE A 184 -4.37 -22.85 8.58
C PHE A 184 -5.72 -22.85 9.30
N THR A 185 -5.88 -23.68 10.33
CA THR A 185 -7.11 -23.72 11.14
C THR A 185 -7.36 -22.39 11.84
N THR A 186 -6.33 -21.77 12.42
CA THR A 186 -6.45 -20.45 13.08
C THR A 186 -6.95 -19.39 12.11
N ILE A 187 -6.33 -19.31 10.93
CA ILE A 187 -6.70 -18.34 9.89
C ILE A 187 -8.12 -18.59 9.36
N THR A 188 -8.52 -19.86 9.18
CA THR A 188 -9.82 -20.19 8.56
C THR A 188 -11.00 -20.13 9.53
N GLN A 189 -10.76 -20.25 10.84
CA GLN A 189 -11.78 -20.07 11.86
C GLN A 189 -12.11 -18.60 12.13
N ASP A 190 -11.14 -17.69 11.92
CA ASP A 190 -11.35 -16.25 12.02
C ASP A 190 -11.52 -15.63 10.62
N SER A 191 -12.77 -15.28 10.28
CA SER A 191 -13.07 -14.63 9.00
C SER A 191 -12.27 -13.35 8.77
N GLY A 192 -11.99 -12.56 9.80
CA GLY A 192 -11.20 -11.33 9.70
C GLY A 192 -9.75 -11.61 9.31
N MET A 193 -9.13 -12.62 9.94
CA MET A 193 -7.78 -13.07 9.58
C MET A 193 -7.71 -13.63 8.17
N LEU A 194 -8.70 -14.43 7.77
CA LEU A 194 -8.77 -14.96 6.41
C LEU A 194 -8.87 -13.82 5.38
N ILE A 195 -9.76 -12.83 5.60
CA ILE A 195 -9.84 -11.68 4.70
C ILE A 195 -8.53 -10.88 4.70
N GLN A 196 -7.91 -10.70 5.87
CA GLN A 196 -6.63 -10.00 5.97
C GLN A 196 -5.53 -10.73 5.20
N ILE A 197 -5.39 -12.06 5.31
CA ILE A 197 -4.35 -12.81 4.59
C ILE A 197 -4.57 -12.82 3.07
N ILE A 198 -5.84 -12.81 2.64
CA ILE A 198 -6.19 -12.70 1.22
C ILE A 198 -5.80 -11.33 0.69
N LEU A 199 -6.05 -10.25 1.44
CA LEU A 199 -5.84 -8.89 0.97
C LEU A 199 -4.39 -8.42 1.16
N ASP A 200 -3.80 -8.65 2.32
CA ASP A 200 -2.43 -8.27 2.64
C ASP A 200 -1.86 -9.16 3.75
N CYS A 201 -1.07 -10.15 3.33
CA CYS A 201 -0.41 -11.11 4.21
C CYS A 201 0.74 -10.53 5.05
N THR A 202 1.13 -9.28 4.80
CA THR A 202 2.20 -8.60 5.56
C THR A 202 1.67 -7.69 6.66
N HIS A 203 0.35 -7.64 6.84
CA HIS A 203 -0.29 -6.76 7.80
C HIS A 203 0.07 -7.13 9.24
N SER A 204 0.39 -6.12 10.04
CA SER A 204 0.89 -6.28 11.40
C SER A 204 -0.06 -7.07 12.33
N SER A 205 -1.37 -7.00 12.09
CA SER A 205 -2.35 -7.78 12.85
C SER A 205 -2.25 -9.30 12.67
N LEU A 206 -1.54 -9.78 11.64
CA LEU A 206 -1.29 -11.21 11.44
C LEU A 206 -0.09 -11.70 12.25
N ASN A 207 0.87 -10.81 12.55
CA ASN A 207 2.15 -11.20 13.18
C ASN A 207 1.97 -11.75 14.60
N ASP A 208 0.89 -11.36 15.29
CA ASP A 208 0.58 -11.86 16.64
C ASP A 208 0.08 -13.33 16.63
N HIS A 209 -0.33 -13.83 15.46
CA HIS A 209 -0.96 -15.15 15.32
C HIS A 209 -0.19 -16.08 14.37
N VAL A 210 0.53 -15.52 13.40
CA VAL A 210 1.14 -16.26 12.31
C VAL A 210 2.51 -15.67 11.99
N ILE A 211 3.53 -16.54 12.02
CA ILE A 211 4.88 -16.18 11.57
C ILE A 211 5.05 -16.79 10.17
N LEU A 212 5.09 -15.93 9.16
CA LEU A 212 5.32 -16.32 7.77
C LEU A 212 6.79 -16.14 7.40
N SER A 213 7.35 -17.09 6.66
CA SER A 213 8.62 -16.87 5.98
C SER A 213 8.43 -15.93 4.79
N ARG A 214 9.51 -15.28 4.32
CA ARG A 214 9.44 -14.41 3.13
C ARG A 214 8.97 -15.15 1.87
N ASP A 215 9.31 -16.42 1.75
CA ASP A 215 8.87 -17.27 0.64
C ASP A 215 7.36 -17.53 0.74
N GLN A 216 6.86 -17.81 1.96
CA GLN A 216 5.43 -17.96 2.21
C GLN A 216 4.66 -16.67 1.93
N GLU A 217 5.15 -15.51 2.38
CA GLU A 217 4.54 -14.21 2.06
C GLU A 217 4.42 -14.00 0.54
N THR A 218 5.48 -14.30 -0.20
CA THR A 218 5.50 -14.17 -1.66
C THR A 218 4.51 -15.13 -2.33
N ASP A 219 4.45 -16.38 -1.88
CA ASP A 219 3.57 -17.40 -2.45
C ASP A 219 2.10 -17.17 -2.10
N ILE A 220 1.79 -16.75 -0.86
CA ILE A 220 0.46 -16.31 -0.44
C ILE A 220 0.01 -15.11 -1.26
N GLU A 221 0.90 -14.15 -1.50
CA GLU A 221 0.58 -12.95 -2.27
C GLU A 221 0.23 -13.30 -3.73
N ARG A 222 0.99 -14.20 -4.36
CA ARG A 222 0.68 -14.70 -5.71
C ARG A 222 -0.61 -15.52 -5.76
N TRP A 223 -0.81 -16.39 -4.78
CA TRP A 223 -2.04 -17.18 -4.65
C TRP A 223 -3.27 -16.28 -4.54
N SER A 224 -3.21 -15.29 -3.66
CA SER A 224 -4.32 -14.38 -3.40
C SER A 224 -4.61 -13.46 -4.58
N GLN A 225 -3.60 -13.02 -5.34
CA GLN A 225 -3.80 -12.30 -6.61
C GLN A 225 -4.65 -13.13 -7.59
N ALA A 226 -4.29 -14.40 -7.81
CA ALA A 226 -5.04 -15.30 -8.68
C ALA A 226 -6.44 -15.61 -8.13
N TYR A 227 -6.57 -15.78 -6.82
CA TYR A 227 -7.84 -16.02 -6.16
C TYR A 227 -8.82 -14.83 -6.33
N CYS A 228 -8.36 -13.61 -6.07
CA CYS A 228 -9.15 -12.39 -6.25
C CYS A 228 -9.62 -12.22 -7.71
N GLU A 229 -8.74 -12.45 -8.69
CA GLU A 229 -9.10 -12.45 -10.11
C GLU A 229 -10.21 -13.48 -10.40
N ARG A 230 -10.05 -14.73 -9.96
CA ARG A 230 -11.04 -15.80 -10.20
C ARG A 230 -12.42 -15.43 -9.66
N LEU A 231 -12.50 -14.90 -8.44
CA LEU A 231 -13.77 -14.47 -7.85
C LEU A 231 -14.42 -13.33 -8.66
N VAL A 232 -13.62 -12.33 -9.03
CA VAL A 232 -14.11 -11.16 -9.79
C VAL A 232 -14.57 -11.54 -11.20
N THR A 233 -13.82 -12.40 -11.89
CA THR A 233 -14.20 -12.89 -13.23
C THR A 233 -15.48 -13.72 -13.17
N HIS A 234 -15.60 -14.64 -12.19
CA HIS A 234 -16.80 -15.45 -12.05
C HIS A 234 -18.03 -14.61 -11.68
N ARG A 235 -17.86 -13.62 -10.79
CA ARG A 235 -18.88 -12.62 -10.49
C ARG A 235 -19.35 -11.90 -11.75
N ALA A 236 -18.41 -11.44 -12.59
CA ALA A 236 -18.74 -10.73 -13.82
C ALA A 236 -19.53 -11.63 -14.80
N GLN A 237 -19.16 -12.90 -14.93
CA GLN A 237 -19.87 -13.88 -15.76
C GLN A 237 -21.32 -14.07 -15.31
N ILE A 238 -21.56 -14.30 -14.01
CA ILE A 238 -22.91 -14.47 -13.47
C ILE A 238 -23.75 -13.20 -13.68
N ILE A 239 -23.18 -12.03 -13.40
CA ILE A 239 -23.90 -10.75 -13.58
C ILE A 239 -24.24 -10.50 -15.05
N SER A 240 -23.37 -10.89 -15.99
CA SER A 240 -23.59 -10.68 -17.43
C SER A 240 -24.61 -11.65 -18.03
N SER A 241 -24.90 -12.75 -17.34
CA SER A 241 -25.86 -13.78 -17.77
C SER A 241 -27.31 -13.52 -17.33
N LYS A 242 -27.53 -12.51 -16.47
CA LYS A 242 -28.85 -12.11 -15.95
C LYS A 242 -29.29 -10.83 -16.63
#